data_AF-A0A2V9VI13-F1
#
_entry.id   AF-A0A2V9VI13-F1
#
_cell.length_a   1.000
_cell.length_b   1.000
_cell.length_c   1.000
_cell.angle_alpha   90.00
_cell.angle_beta   90.00
_cell.angle_gamma   90.00
#
_symmetry.space_group_name_H-M   'P 1'
#
loop_
_entity.id
_entity.type
_entity.pdbx_description
1 polymer ?
#
loop_
_entity_poly.entity_id
_entity_poly.type
_entity_poly.pdbx_seq_one_letter_code
_entity_poly.pdbx_strand_id
1 'polypeptide(L)'
;MRIARLVAFLTVFFAMAAVLASAAVCPLNSPSGRVQHVIYVQFDNTHFVRDNPNVPSDLEQMPHLLNFIKGNGTLLSNHHTPLISHTATDILTSLTGVYGDRHGVPVSNSFRYFNPDGTSNTGVSFAYWTDPLFDPTTSTPTDTLPNMLTADGKNAPAPWVPFTRAGCNVGAVATANTILENIATDIPTVFGANSPQAMEVASNPGQAFADFVGIGVHCAAGDALCSSANGGEPDLLPAEPGTYSGFQGLFGHVYVAPQISPNGPLTDLNGNVIQDATGHIGFPGFDGMAATVSLAYVAALQEHGVPVTYAYISDAHDAHPSARSSSRGWQPMASLATTRCSCLPRMKAITSSAARRVPPIATAFTCPAPTRRLARSIPILPACWPPSRELPLPLRSTPMTRPPSTSRAIRRAKLRSPAASSMG
;
A
#
# COMPACT_ATOMS: atom_id res chain seq x y z
N MET A 1 -18.48 14.55 68.87
CA MET A 1 -18.28 15.08 67.50
C MET A 1 -16.78 15.11 67.17
N ARG A 2 -16.19 13.96 66.80
CA ARG A 2 -14.74 13.83 66.49
C ARG A 2 -14.44 12.89 65.31
N ILE A 3 -15.41 12.63 64.43
CA ILE A 3 -15.25 11.66 63.32
C ILE A 3 -15.53 12.27 61.93
N ALA A 4 -15.99 13.53 61.85
CA ALA A 4 -16.42 14.13 60.58
C ALA A 4 -15.33 14.86 59.77
N ARG A 5 -14.08 14.94 60.24
CA ARG A 5 -13.02 15.74 59.58
C ARG A 5 -11.90 14.95 58.92
N LEU A 6 -11.84 13.62 59.07
CA LEU A 6 -10.79 12.80 58.47
C LEU A 6 -11.15 12.20 57.11
N VAL A 7 -12.43 12.16 56.74
CA VAL A 7 -12.88 11.55 55.46
C VAL A 7 -12.77 12.52 54.28
N ALA A 8 -12.78 13.83 54.52
CA ALA A 8 -12.72 14.84 53.47
C ALA A 8 -11.30 15.09 52.92
N PHE A 9 -10.24 14.68 53.64
CA PHE A 9 -8.86 14.86 53.18
C PHE A 9 -8.32 13.65 52.40
N LEU A 10 -8.95 12.47 52.53
CA LEU A 10 -8.51 11.27 51.81
C LEU A 10 -9.14 11.14 50.41
N THR A 11 -10.29 11.78 50.17
CA THR A 11 -10.95 11.77 48.86
C THR A 11 -10.33 12.77 47.86
N VAL A 12 -9.68 13.83 48.34
CA VAL A 12 -9.02 14.83 47.48
C VAL A 12 -7.66 14.32 46.95
N PHE A 13 -6.97 13.44 47.67
CA PHE A 13 -5.69 12.88 47.21
C PHE A 13 -5.84 11.76 46.17
N PHE A 14 -6.96 11.05 46.13
CA PHE A 14 -7.22 10.07 45.06
C PHE A 14 -7.78 10.71 43.78
N ALA A 15 -8.37 11.91 43.86
CA ALA A 15 -8.89 12.63 42.68
C ALA A 15 -7.79 13.37 41.89
N MET A 16 -6.62 13.62 42.47
CA MET A 16 -5.49 14.25 41.76
C MET A 16 -4.51 13.25 41.14
N ALA A 17 -4.57 11.97 41.50
CA ALA A 17 -3.74 10.93 40.90
C ALA A 17 -4.28 10.39 39.55
N ALA A 18 -5.44 10.88 39.10
CA ALA A 18 -6.13 10.42 37.90
C ALA A 18 -6.32 11.47 36.79
N VAL A 19 -5.68 12.64 36.88
CA VAL A 19 -5.74 13.68 35.83
C VAL A 19 -4.36 14.07 35.27
N LEU A 20 -3.34 13.28 35.59
CA LEU A 20 -2.16 13.14 34.75
C LEU A 20 -2.22 11.79 34.02
N ALA A 21 -3.34 11.53 33.35
CA ALA A 21 -3.19 10.87 32.05
C ALA A 21 -2.39 11.89 31.23
N SER A 22 -1.05 11.77 31.29
CA SER A 22 -0.18 12.36 30.29
C SER A 22 -0.89 12.11 28.97
N ALA A 23 -1.29 13.18 28.25
CA ALA A 23 -1.46 13.06 26.81
C ALA A 23 -0.28 12.20 26.37
N ALA A 24 -0.53 11.04 25.77
CA ALA A 24 0.54 10.13 25.41
C ALA A 24 1.49 10.95 24.54
N VAL A 25 2.60 11.41 25.14
CA VAL A 25 3.51 12.31 24.45
C VAL A 25 4.20 11.37 23.50
N CYS A 26 3.74 11.34 22.24
CA CYS A 26 4.33 10.59 21.14
C CYS A 26 5.84 10.90 21.09
N PRO A 27 6.70 10.10 21.74
CA PRO A 27 8.09 10.43 21.88
C PRO A 27 8.75 9.75 20.69
N LEU A 28 8.87 10.49 19.58
CA LEU A 28 9.54 10.00 18.38
C LEU A 28 11.03 9.69 18.61
N ASN A 29 11.58 10.04 19.78
CA ASN A 29 12.89 9.63 20.28
C ASN A 29 14.02 9.81 19.27
N SER A 30 13.94 10.86 18.44
CA SER A 30 15.00 11.20 17.50
C SER A 30 16.33 11.44 18.23
N PRO A 31 17.50 11.18 17.62
CA PRO A 31 18.79 11.34 18.28
C PRO A 31 19.03 12.71 18.94
N SER A 32 18.43 13.77 18.40
CA SER A 32 18.49 15.12 18.98
C SER A 32 17.28 15.51 19.85
N GLY A 33 16.26 14.66 19.96
CA GLY A 33 15.01 14.94 20.68
C GLY A 33 14.15 16.06 20.06
N ARG A 34 14.41 16.42 18.79
CA ARG A 34 13.80 17.59 18.12
C ARG A 34 12.65 17.24 17.18
N VAL A 35 12.55 15.99 16.73
CA VAL A 35 11.48 15.58 15.81
C VAL A 35 10.18 15.45 16.59
N GLN A 36 9.19 16.23 16.18
CA GLN A 36 7.82 16.22 16.72
C GLN A 36 6.82 15.63 15.74
N HIS A 37 7.11 15.72 14.45
CA HIS A 37 6.25 15.25 13.36
C HIS A 37 7.06 14.43 12.37
N VAL A 38 6.45 13.37 11.84
CA VAL A 38 6.96 12.61 10.70
C VAL A 38 5.94 12.73 9.59
N ILE A 39 6.36 13.27 8.44
CA ILE A 39 5.52 13.36 7.24
C ILE A 39 6.24 12.60 6.14
N TYR A 40 5.64 11.51 5.69
CA TYR A 40 6.10 10.73 4.54
C TYR A 40 5.18 11.01 3.37
N VAL A 41 5.77 11.43 2.24
CA VAL A 41 5.02 11.73 1.02
C VAL A 41 5.57 10.87 -0.11
N GLN A 42 4.76 9.94 -0.58
CA GLN A 42 4.99 9.17 -1.79
C GLN A 42 4.41 9.93 -2.98
N PHE A 43 5.28 10.28 -3.92
CA PHE A 43 4.86 10.73 -5.23
C PHE A 43 4.84 9.53 -6.17
N ASP A 44 3.71 9.25 -6.83
CA ASP A 44 3.66 8.17 -7.80
C ASP A 44 4.42 8.55 -9.08
N ASN A 45 5.10 7.56 -9.65
CA ASN A 45 5.75 7.60 -10.95
C ASN A 45 6.66 8.83 -11.17
N THR A 46 7.29 9.37 -10.13
CA THR A 46 8.09 10.60 -10.21
C THR A 46 9.55 10.32 -10.45
N HIS A 47 10.10 10.86 -11.54
CA HIS A 47 11.48 10.63 -11.96
C HIS A 47 12.38 11.82 -11.59
N PHE A 48 13.48 11.51 -10.92
CA PHE A 48 14.54 12.50 -10.66
C PHE A 48 15.42 12.75 -11.89
N VAL A 49 15.72 11.70 -12.66
CA VAL A 49 16.58 11.78 -13.84
C VAL A 49 15.72 12.09 -15.06
N ARG A 50 16.30 12.79 -16.05
CA ARG A 50 15.65 12.99 -17.34
C ARG A 50 15.69 11.69 -18.14
N ASP A 51 14.53 11.07 -18.36
CA ASP A 51 14.42 9.89 -19.25
C ASP A 51 14.66 10.27 -20.71
N ASN A 52 14.19 11.45 -21.11
CA ASN A 52 14.53 12.08 -22.38
C ASN A 52 15.40 13.31 -22.11
N PRO A 53 16.63 13.42 -22.65
CA PRO A 53 17.52 14.54 -22.36
C PRO A 53 16.93 15.92 -22.71
N ASN A 54 15.96 15.97 -23.63
CA ASN A 54 15.31 17.21 -24.07
C ASN A 54 14.06 17.59 -23.25
N VAL A 55 13.61 16.73 -22.33
CA VAL A 55 12.47 16.98 -21.45
C VAL A 55 13.01 17.13 -20.02
N PRO A 56 12.66 18.19 -19.29
CA PRO A 56 13.00 18.28 -17.87
C PRO A 56 12.44 17.07 -17.09
N SER A 57 13.16 16.60 -16.09
CA SER A 57 12.67 15.57 -15.16
C SER A 57 11.45 16.06 -14.40
N ASP A 58 10.68 15.15 -13.81
CA ASP A 58 9.48 15.52 -13.04
C ASP A 58 9.85 16.44 -11.88
N LEU A 59 10.97 16.17 -11.20
CA LEU A 59 11.42 17.03 -10.12
C LEU A 59 11.86 18.43 -10.61
N GLU A 60 12.46 18.55 -11.80
CA GLU A 60 12.73 19.86 -12.42
C GLU A 60 11.45 20.62 -12.78
N GLN A 61 10.37 19.89 -13.09
CA GLN A 61 9.04 20.45 -13.34
C GLN A 61 8.28 20.78 -12.05
N MET A 62 8.80 20.37 -10.88
CA MET A 62 8.29 20.73 -9.54
C MET A 62 9.25 21.70 -8.82
N PRO A 63 9.42 22.95 -9.30
CA PRO A 63 10.48 23.84 -8.84
C PRO A 63 10.39 24.20 -7.36
N HIS A 64 9.20 24.24 -6.77
CA HIS A 64 9.03 24.48 -5.33
C HIS A 64 9.59 23.33 -4.49
N LEU A 65 9.30 22.08 -4.87
CA LEU A 65 9.83 20.90 -4.21
C LEU A 65 11.35 20.80 -4.39
N LEU A 66 11.83 20.99 -5.62
CA LEU A 66 13.26 20.98 -5.91
C LEU A 66 14.03 22.05 -5.13
N ASN A 67 13.50 23.26 -5.04
CA ASN A 67 14.13 24.34 -4.27
C ASN A 67 14.09 24.07 -2.77
N PHE A 68 13.00 23.49 -2.27
CA PHE A 68 12.91 23.07 -0.87
C PHE A 68 13.99 22.03 -0.53
N ILE A 69 14.15 21.00 -1.36
CA ILE A 69 15.16 19.95 -1.16
C ILE A 69 16.58 20.55 -1.21
N LYS A 70 16.86 21.43 -2.18
CA LYS A 70 18.18 22.09 -2.30
C LYS A 70 18.51 23.01 -1.12
N GLY A 71 17.51 23.73 -0.60
CA GLY A 71 17.70 24.72 0.47
C GLY A 71 17.65 24.15 1.88
N ASN A 72 16.88 23.08 2.10
CA ASN A 72 16.54 22.59 3.44
C ASN A 72 16.69 21.06 3.60
N GLY A 73 16.99 20.33 2.54
CA GLY A 73 16.92 18.87 2.52
C GLY A 73 18.22 18.18 2.14
N THR A 74 18.12 16.86 2.04
CA THR A 74 19.16 16.00 1.47
C THR A 74 18.49 15.14 0.40
N LEU A 75 19.12 15.05 -0.77
CA LEU A 75 18.64 14.21 -1.86
C LEU A 75 19.50 12.95 -1.97
N LEU A 76 18.85 11.79 -1.88
CA LEU A 76 19.44 10.51 -2.23
C LEU A 76 18.86 10.08 -3.58
N SER A 77 19.68 10.06 -4.62
CA SER A 77 19.25 9.72 -5.99
C SER A 77 19.73 8.35 -6.47
N ASN A 78 20.60 7.69 -5.70
CA ASN A 78 21.08 6.35 -6.01
C ASN A 78 20.27 5.31 -5.23
N HIS A 79 19.01 5.16 -5.62
CA HIS A 79 18.09 4.17 -5.06
C HIS A 79 17.62 3.20 -6.15
N HIS A 80 17.19 2.01 -5.73
CA HIS A 80 16.64 0.99 -6.62
C HIS A 80 15.20 0.71 -6.23
N THR A 81 14.33 0.61 -7.23
CA THR A 81 12.97 0.08 -7.06
C THR A 81 13.02 -1.46 -7.03
N PRO A 82 11.99 -2.12 -6.50
CA PRO A 82 11.68 -3.51 -6.87
C PRO A 82 11.72 -3.71 -8.40
N LEU A 83 12.15 -4.90 -8.83
CA LEU A 83 12.12 -5.32 -10.24
C LEU A 83 10.90 -6.23 -10.43
N ILE A 84 9.84 -5.84 -11.15
CA ILE A 84 9.55 -4.64 -11.98
C ILE A 84 8.88 -3.54 -11.12
N SER A 85 9.14 -2.26 -11.41
CA SER A 85 8.55 -1.13 -10.67
C SER A 85 7.03 -1.06 -10.85
N HIS A 86 6.29 -1.09 -9.76
CA HIS A 86 4.85 -0.96 -9.73
C HIS A 86 4.40 -0.29 -8.43
N THR A 87 3.43 0.62 -8.53
CA THR A 87 2.90 1.43 -7.42
C THR A 87 2.77 0.66 -6.11
N ALA A 88 1.99 -0.43 -6.08
CA ALA A 88 1.74 -1.18 -4.86
C ALA A 88 3.02 -1.76 -4.25
N THR A 89 3.82 -2.46 -5.06
CA THR A 89 5.02 -3.16 -4.56
C THR A 89 6.10 -2.17 -4.11
N ASP A 90 6.25 -1.06 -4.82
CA ASP A 90 7.27 -0.05 -4.54
C ASP A 90 6.91 0.78 -3.29
N ILE A 91 5.63 1.12 -3.12
CA ILE A 91 5.13 1.76 -1.89
C ILE A 91 5.32 0.82 -0.71
N LEU A 92 4.88 -0.42 -0.81
CA LEU A 92 5.01 -1.39 0.28
C LEU A 92 6.47 -1.67 0.64
N THR A 93 7.37 -1.69 -0.34
CA THR A 93 8.81 -1.80 -0.09
C THR A 93 9.32 -0.60 0.70
N SER A 94 8.87 0.60 0.36
CA SER A 94 9.25 1.84 1.05
C SER A 94 8.71 1.89 2.49
N LEU A 95 7.49 1.41 2.72
CA LEU A 95 6.85 1.39 4.03
C LEU A 95 7.42 0.30 4.96
N THR A 96 7.68 -0.89 4.42
CA THR A 96 8.12 -2.06 5.22
C THR A 96 9.64 -2.15 5.35
N GLY A 97 10.40 -1.51 4.46
CA GLY A 97 11.86 -1.60 4.40
C GLY A 97 12.38 -2.96 3.89
N VAL A 98 11.52 -3.81 3.33
CA VAL A 98 11.87 -5.11 2.75
C VAL A 98 11.24 -5.26 1.37
N TYR A 99 11.78 -6.14 0.52
CA TYR A 99 11.24 -6.38 -0.82
C TYR A 99 10.00 -7.28 -0.82
N GLY A 100 9.34 -7.36 -1.98
CA GLY A 100 8.09 -8.10 -2.20
C GLY A 100 8.08 -9.55 -1.73
N ASP A 101 9.20 -10.27 -1.86
CA ASP A 101 9.36 -11.65 -1.37
C ASP A 101 9.24 -11.76 0.17
N ARG A 102 9.41 -10.66 0.89
CA ARG A 102 9.39 -10.60 2.35
C ARG A 102 8.07 -10.09 2.91
N HIS A 103 7.38 -9.18 2.21
CA HIS A 103 6.09 -8.64 2.67
C HIS A 103 4.87 -9.26 1.98
N GLY A 104 5.05 -10.11 0.96
CA GLY A 104 3.99 -10.93 0.38
C GLY A 104 3.30 -10.36 -0.85
N VAL A 105 3.65 -9.14 -1.27
CA VAL A 105 3.24 -8.56 -2.55
C VAL A 105 4.45 -8.57 -3.46
N PRO A 106 4.63 -9.61 -4.30
CA PRO A 106 5.95 -9.99 -4.76
C PRO A 106 6.46 -9.21 -5.98
N VAL A 107 5.58 -8.71 -6.85
CA VAL A 107 5.99 -8.26 -8.19
C VAL A 107 5.29 -7.01 -8.72
N SER A 108 3.98 -6.80 -8.45
CA SER A 108 3.22 -5.77 -9.17
C SER A 108 1.96 -5.32 -8.42
N ASN A 109 1.17 -4.43 -9.04
CA ASN A 109 -0.17 -4.01 -8.60
C ASN A 109 -1.19 -5.16 -8.68
N SER A 110 -0.91 -6.15 -9.54
CA SER A 110 -1.69 -7.37 -9.67
C SER A 110 -0.79 -8.55 -9.99
N PHE A 111 -1.22 -9.74 -9.64
CA PHE A 111 -0.46 -10.97 -9.82
C PHE A 111 -1.38 -12.14 -10.12
N ARG A 112 -0.80 -13.31 -10.36
CA ARG A 112 -1.53 -14.56 -10.53
C ARG A 112 -1.27 -15.45 -9.33
N TYR A 113 -2.33 -16.03 -8.80
CA TYR A 113 -2.25 -17.10 -7.80
C TYR A 113 -2.78 -18.40 -8.41
N PHE A 114 -2.24 -19.53 -7.95
CA PHE A 114 -2.56 -20.84 -8.49
C PHE A 114 -3.68 -21.51 -7.69
N ASN A 115 -4.67 -22.04 -8.40
CA ASN A 115 -5.76 -22.83 -7.82
C ASN A 115 -5.30 -24.29 -7.61
N PRO A 116 -5.97 -25.05 -6.73
CA PRO A 116 -5.67 -26.47 -6.50
C PRO A 116 -5.79 -27.36 -7.74
N ASP A 117 -6.58 -26.96 -8.74
CA ASP A 117 -6.76 -27.67 -10.00
C ASP A 117 -5.68 -27.37 -11.05
N GLY A 118 -4.67 -26.55 -10.70
CA GLY A 118 -3.57 -26.14 -11.57
C GLY A 118 -3.90 -24.96 -12.50
N THR A 119 -5.12 -24.43 -12.47
CA THR A 119 -5.44 -23.15 -13.10
C THR A 119 -4.89 -21.98 -12.29
N SER A 120 -5.05 -20.75 -12.77
CA SER A 120 -4.73 -19.56 -12.00
C SER A 120 -5.86 -18.55 -12.06
N ASN A 121 -5.88 -17.66 -11.09
CA ASN A 121 -6.78 -16.52 -11.00
C ASN A 121 -5.98 -15.23 -10.75
N THR A 122 -6.66 -14.08 -10.81
CA THR A 122 -6.04 -12.77 -10.65
C THR A 122 -6.09 -12.36 -9.18
N GLY A 123 -4.94 -12.06 -8.59
CA GLY A 123 -4.86 -11.35 -7.31
C GLY A 123 -4.52 -9.88 -7.55
N VAL A 124 -4.97 -9.00 -6.68
CA VAL A 124 -4.58 -7.59 -6.69
C VAL A 124 -3.97 -7.19 -5.35
N SER A 125 -2.99 -6.30 -5.42
CA SER A 125 -2.18 -5.93 -4.26
C SER A 125 -2.86 -4.90 -3.36
N PHE A 126 -3.83 -4.16 -3.88
CA PHE A 126 -4.55 -3.10 -3.19
C PHE A 126 -5.72 -3.66 -2.36
N ALA A 127 -5.43 -3.95 -1.10
CA ALA A 127 -6.37 -4.48 -0.10
C ALA A 127 -5.82 -4.11 1.29
N TYR A 128 -6.68 -3.96 2.28
CA TYR A 128 -6.26 -3.58 3.62
C TYR A 128 -5.21 -4.55 4.19
N TRP A 129 -4.34 -4.08 5.09
CA TRP A 129 -3.15 -4.79 5.56
C TRP A 129 -3.38 -6.21 6.08
N THR A 130 -4.58 -6.48 6.62
CA THR A 130 -4.98 -7.79 7.15
C THR A 130 -5.99 -8.52 6.32
N ASP A 131 -6.34 -7.97 5.15
CA ASP A 131 -7.26 -8.63 4.25
C ASP A 131 -6.70 -9.96 3.77
N PRO A 132 -7.60 -10.93 3.51
CA PRO A 132 -7.23 -12.08 2.70
C PRO A 132 -6.79 -11.61 1.30
N LEU A 133 -6.20 -12.51 0.53
CA LEU A 133 -5.98 -12.32 -0.90
C LEU A 133 -7.23 -11.73 -1.57
N PHE A 134 -7.08 -10.58 -2.21
CA PHE A 134 -8.17 -9.96 -2.96
C PHE A 134 -8.13 -10.39 -4.43
N ASP A 135 -9.19 -11.07 -4.86
CA ASP A 135 -9.44 -11.39 -6.26
C ASP A 135 -10.70 -10.65 -6.74
N PRO A 136 -10.58 -9.66 -7.63
CA PRO A 136 -11.72 -8.89 -8.09
C PRO A 136 -12.67 -9.67 -9.02
N THR A 137 -12.28 -10.89 -9.42
CA THR A 137 -13.05 -11.74 -10.35
C THR A 137 -13.91 -12.79 -9.63
N THR A 138 -13.72 -12.98 -8.33
CA THR A 138 -14.52 -13.93 -7.52
C THR A 138 -14.68 -13.47 -6.07
N SER A 139 -15.87 -13.63 -5.53
CA SER A 139 -16.14 -13.40 -4.09
C SER A 139 -15.74 -14.58 -3.20
N THR A 140 -15.25 -15.68 -3.79
CA THR A 140 -14.79 -16.87 -3.08
C THR A 140 -13.43 -17.33 -3.62
N PRO A 141 -12.35 -16.56 -3.37
CA PRO A 141 -11.01 -16.98 -3.75
C PRO A 141 -10.64 -18.33 -3.14
N THR A 142 -9.88 -19.15 -3.87
CA THR A 142 -9.45 -20.47 -3.36
C THR A 142 -8.36 -20.35 -2.31
N ASP A 143 -7.59 -19.26 -2.35
CA ASP A 143 -6.62 -18.89 -1.34
C ASP A 143 -7.24 -17.85 -0.40
N THR A 144 -7.22 -18.14 0.90
CA THR A 144 -7.80 -17.32 1.97
C THR A 144 -6.74 -16.78 2.92
N LEU A 145 -5.47 -17.00 2.59
CA LEU A 145 -4.34 -16.42 3.32
C LEU A 145 -4.31 -14.90 3.14
N PRO A 146 -3.65 -14.16 4.04
CA PRO A 146 -3.52 -12.71 3.92
C PRO A 146 -2.89 -12.27 2.59
N ASN A 147 -3.29 -11.10 2.09
CA ASN A 147 -2.66 -10.51 0.90
C ASN A 147 -1.19 -10.15 1.17
N MET A 148 -0.89 -9.69 2.38
CA MET A 148 0.45 -9.38 2.87
C MET A 148 1.14 -10.61 3.50
N LEU A 149 1.25 -11.71 2.74
CA LEU A 149 1.76 -12.99 3.23
C LEU A 149 3.30 -13.09 3.22
N THR A 150 3.92 -13.08 4.39
CA THR A 150 5.36 -13.30 4.54
C THR A 150 5.78 -14.75 4.23
N ALA A 151 7.06 -14.96 3.98
CA ALA A 151 7.65 -16.29 3.78
C ALA A 151 7.42 -17.28 4.95
N ASP A 152 7.16 -16.76 6.16
CA ASP A 152 6.84 -17.57 7.35
C ASP A 152 5.36 -17.98 7.41
N GLY A 153 4.57 -17.65 6.39
CA GLY A 153 3.14 -17.97 6.30
C GLY A 153 2.26 -17.13 7.22
N LYS A 154 2.73 -15.94 7.60
CA LYS A 154 2.02 -14.99 8.48
C LYS A 154 1.82 -13.65 7.79
N ASN A 155 0.83 -12.88 8.25
CA ASN A 155 0.67 -11.50 7.82
C ASN A 155 1.93 -10.67 8.13
N ALA A 156 2.31 -9.77 7.22
CA ALA A 156 3.45 -8.89 7.41
C ALA A 156 3.25 -7.96 8.61
N PRO A 157 4.31 -7.69 9.40
CA PRO A 157 4.23 -6.68 10.46
C PRO A 157 3.90 -5.31 9.87
N ALA A 158 3.02 -4.58 10.55
CA ALA A 158 2.50 -3.33 10.02
C ALA A 158 3.41 -2.12 10.34
N PRO A 159 3.60 -1.17 9.39
CA PRO A 159 4.57 -0.08 9.54
C PRO A 159 4.17 0.96 10.59
N TRP A 160 2.88 1.05 10.96
CA TRP A 160 2.41 2.00 11.98
C TRP A 160 2.62 1.50 13.42
N VAL A 161 2.84 0.20 13.62
CA VAL A 161 2.88 -0.44 14.94
C VAL A 161 3.97 0.15 15.86
N PRO A 162 5.20 0.42 15.41
CA PRO A 162 6.21 1.04 16.26
C PRO A 162 5.76 2.40 16.81
N PHE A 163 5.01 3.17 16.01
CA PHE A 163 4.51 4.49 16.39
C PHE A 163 3.32 4.38 17.36
N THR A 164 2.32 3.56 17.05
CA THR A 164 1.14 3.42 17.93
C THR A 164 1.50 2.83 19.29
N ARG A 165 2.42 1.86 19.34
CA ARG A 165 3.00 1.35 20.60
C ARG A 165 3.78 2.41 21.38
N ALA A 166 4.39 3.37 20.69
CA ALA A 166 5.07 4.49 21.31
C ALA A 166 4.11 5.60 21.77
N GLY A 167 2.80 5.49 21.53
CA GLY A 167 1.83 6.52 21.91
C GLY A 167 1.57 7.56 20.81
N CYS A 168 1.91 7.27 19.57
CA CYS A 168 1.68 8.14 18.42
C CYS A 168 0.51 7.67 17.57
N ASN A 169 -0.42 8.57 17.26
CA ASN A 169 -1.39 8.32 16.19
C ASN A 169 -0.70 8.42 14.83
N VAL A 170 -1.06 7.54 13.90
CA VAL A 170 -0.53 7.46 12.54
C VAL A 170 -1.68 7.63 11.55
N GLY A 171 -1.65 8.71 10.77
CA GLY A 171 -2.61 8.98 9.71
C GLY A 171 -2.08 8.51 8.36
N ALA A 172 -2.93 7.93 7.54
CA ALA A 172 -2.60 7.51 6.20
C ALA A 172 -3.61 8.06 5.19
N VAL A 173 -3.08 8.61 4.11
CA VAL A 173 -3.84 9.29 3.06
C VAL A 173 -3.45 8.65 1.73
N ALA A 174 -4.36 7.82 1.21
CA ALA A 174 -4.22 7.00 0.00
C ALA A 174 -2.95 6.13 -0.03
N THR A 175 -2.43 5.77 1.14
CA THR A 175 -1.16 5.04 1.26
C THR A 175 -1.42 3.53 1.26
N ALA A 176 -0.87 2.83 0.27
CA ALA A 176 -1.19 1.43 -0.03
C ALA A 176 -1.23 0.52 1.21
N ASN A 177 -2.29 -0.27 1.29
CA ASN A 177 -2.64 -1.27 2.30
C ASN A 177 -2.75 -0.75 3.76
N THR A 178 -2.35 0.48 4.05
CA THR A 178 -2.50 1.10 5.40
C THR A 178 -3.89 1.71 5.61
N ILE A 179 -4.67 1.83 4.54
CA ILE A 179 -6.07 2.28 4.55
C ILE A 179 -6.92 1.23 3.83
N LEU A 180 -8.25 1.37 3.87
CA LEU A 180 -9.11 0.53 3.04
C LEU A 180 -8.97 0.99 1.58
N GLU A 181 -8.74 0.08 0.66
CA GLU A 181 -8.45 0.30 -0.75
C GLU A 181 -9.59 -0.17 -1.66
N ASN A 182 -10.46 -1.04 -1.16
CA ASN A 182 -11.66 -1.46 -1.85
C ASN A 182 -12.83 -1.72 -0.89
N ILE A 183 -14.03 -1.84 -1.45
CA ILE A 183 -15.26 -2.06 -0.67
C ILE A 183 -15.69 -3.54 -0.62
N ALA A 184 -14.95 -4.43 -1.28
CA ALA A 184 -15.33 -5.83 -1.45
C ALA A 184 -14.80 -6.70 -0.30
N THR A 185 -13.52 -6.61 0.03
CA THR A 185 -12.89 -7.38 1.11
C THR A 185 -12.67 -6.56 2.37
N ASP A 186 -12.31 -5.28 2.23
CA ASP A 186 -11.82 -4.48 3.36
C ASP A 186 -12.95 -4.15 4.33
N ILE A 187 -14.13 -3.83 3.79
CA ILE A 187 -15.33 -3.54 4.59
C ILE A 187 -15.72 -4.74 5.46
N PRO A 188 -15.90 -5.96 4.92
CA PRO A 188 -16.18 -7.11 5.77
C PRO A 188 -15.02 -7.51 6.69
N THR A 189 -13.75 -7.23 6.33
CA THR A 189 -12.60 -7.50 7.23
C THR A 189 -12.60 -6.57 8.45
N VAL A 190 -12.80 -5.27 8.25
CA VAL A 190 -12.68 -4.27 9.31
C VAL A 190 -13.97 -4.10 10.10
N PHE A 191 -15.10 -3.96 9.41
CA PHE A 191 -16.39 -3.69 10.06
C PHE A 191 -17.24 -4.95 10.26
N GLY A 192 -16.93 -6.03 9.54
CA GLY A 192 -17.74 -7.25 9.51
C GLY A 192 -18.78 -7.25 8.39
N ALA A 193 -19.08 -8.43 7.85
CA ALA A 193 -19.93 -8.61 6.66
C ALA A 193 -21.41 -8.21 6.83
N ASN A 194 -21.89 -8.05 8.06
CA ASN A 194 -23.27 -7.66 8.36
C ASN A 194 -23.36 -6.25 8.98
N SER A 195 -22.31 -5.46 8.83
CA SER A 195 -22.20 -4.11 9.41
C SER A 195 -23.04 -3.08 8.65
N PRO A 196 -23.35 -1.92 9.26
CA PRO A 196 -23.92 -0.78 8.56
C PRO A 196 -23.16 -0.37 7.30
N GLN A 197 -21.83 -0.43 7.36
CA GLN A 197 -20.92 -0.12 6.26
C GLN A 197 -21.12 -1.12 5.11
N ALA A 198 -21.24 -2.42 5.41
CA ALA A 198 -21.55 -3.43 4.41
C ALA A 198 -22.96 -3.24 3.79
N MET A 199 -23.94 -2.76 4.57
CA MET A 199 -25.26 -2.40 4.03
C MET A 199 -25.19 -1.18 3.09
N GLU A 200 -24.33 -0.21 3.38
CA GLU A 200 -24.10 0.94 2.50
C GLU A 200 -23.46 0.49 1.19
N VAL A 201 -22.43 -0.36 1.23
CA VAL A 201 -21.82 -0.95 0.03
C VAL A 201 -22.86 -1.61 -0.85
N ALA A 202 -23.82 -2.34 -0.26
CA ALA A 202 -24.88 -3.01 -1.01
C ALA A 202 -25.93 -2.05 -1.62
N SER A 203 -26.15 -0.88 -1.00
CA SER A 203 -27.21 0.06 -1.40
C SER A 203 -26.73 1.24 -2.23
N ASN A 204 -25.54 1.74 -1.95
CA ASN A 204 -24.90 2.88 -2.62
C ASN A 204 -23.37 2.69 -2.69
N PRO A 205 -22.87 1.80 -3.54
CA PRO A 205 -21.44 1.49 -3.62
C PRO A 205 -20.58 2.69 -4.03
N GLY A 206 -21.14 3.67 -4.74
CA GLY A 206 -20.44 4.91 -5.11
C GLY A 206 -20.12 5.78 -3.89
N GLN A 207 -21.13 6.06 -3.06
CA GLN A 207 -20.92 6.77 -1.80
C GLN A 207 -20.06 5.96 -0.83
N ALA A 208 -20.30 4.64 -0.72
CA ALA A 208 -19.53 3.79 0.18
C ALA A 208 -18.02 3.81 -0.15
N PHE A 209 -17.68 3.89 -1.44
CA PHE A 209 -16.29 4.06 -1.85
C PHE A 209 -15.72 5.41 -1.38
N ALA A 210 -16.43 6.51 -1.57
CA ALA A 210 -16.02 7.83 -1.09
C ALA A 210 -15.94 7.90 0.45
N ASP A 211 -16.80 7.17 1.16
CA ASP A 211 -16.90 7.21 2.62
C ASP A 211 -15.82 6.38 3.31
N PHE A 212 -15.51 5.18 2.81
CA PHE A 212 -14.69 4.21 3.54
C PHE A 212 -13.26 4.03 3.00
N VAL A 213 -13.03 4.32 1.71
CA VAL A 213 -11.74 4.05 1.06
C VAL A 213 -10.79 5.24 1.21
N GLY A 214 -9.49 4.94 1.22
CA GLY A 214 -8.46 5.92 0.90
C GLY A 214 -7.96 6.78 2.06
N ILE A 215 -8.61 6.80 3.22
CA ILE A 215 -8.18 7.60 4.38
C ILE A 215 -8.29 6.76 5.65
N GLY A 216 -7.35 6.91 6.59
CA GLY A 216 -7.44 6.24 7.88
C GLY A 216 -6.48 6.78 8.92
N VAL A 217 -6.76 6.45 10.19
CA VAL A 217 -5.90 6.77 11.34
C VAL A 217 -5.77 5.52 12.20
N HIS A 218 -4.56 5.05 12.44
CA HIS A 218 -4.25 4.05 13.45
C HIS A 218 -3.85 4.76 14.73
N CYS A 219 -4.63 4.61 15.79
CA CYS A 219 -4.40 5.35 17.02
C CYS A 219 -3.48 4.59 17.99
N ALA A 220 -2.78 5.37 18.81
CA ALA A 220 -2.20 4.86 20.04
C ALA A 220 -3.28 4.23 20.93
N ALA A 221 -2.87 3.24 21.74
CA ALA A 221 -3.78 2.56 22.64
C ALA A 221 -4.47 3.55 23.61
N GLY A 222 -5.80 3.56 23.59
CA GLY A 222 -6.63 4.41 24.45
C GLY A 222 -6.75 5.87 24.01
N ASP A 223 -6.22 6.26 22.84
CA ASP A 223 -6.41 7.62 22.33
C ASP A 223 -7.88 7.90 22.01
N ALA A 224 -8.37 9.07 22.43
CA ALA A 224 -9.76 9.46 22.28
C ALA A 224 -10.17 9.70 20.83
N LEU A 225 -9.20 10.00 19.94
CA LEU A 225 -9.45 10.23 18.51
C LEU A 225 -10.15 9.01 17.88
N CYS A 226 -9.63 7.80 18.11
CA CYS A 226 -10.24 6.55 17.62
C CYS A 226 -11.18 5.90 18.66
N SER A 227 -11.84 6.69 19.50
CA SER A 227 -12.85 6.15 20.41
C SER A 227 -14.09 5.64 19.64
N SER A 228 -14.84 4.72 20.25
CA SER A 228 -16.10 4.24 19.65
C SER A 228 -17.12 5.35 19.41
N ALA A 229 -17.06 6.44 20.17
CA ALA A 229 -17.91 7.62 19.96
C ALA A 229 -17.63 8.34 18.63
N ASN A 230 -16.41 8.19 18.11
CA ASN A 230 -15.98 8.75 16.84
C ASN A 230 -16.07 7.74 15.68
N GLY A 231 -16.64 6.55 15.91
CA GLY A 231 -16.67 5.46 14.92
C GLY A 231 -15.38 4.64 14.88
N GLY A 232 -14.58 4.67 15.94
CA GLY A 232 -13.36 3.87 16.03
C GLY A 232 -13.63 2.37 16.10
N GLU A 233 -12.95 1.60 15.25
CA GLU A 233 -13.01 0.15 15.19
C GLU A 233 -11.70 -0.48 15.68
N PRO A 234 -11.70 -1.75 16.14
CA PRO A 234 -10.46 -2.44 16.47
C PRO A 234 -9.47 -2.47 15.30
N ASP A 235 -8.25 -1.96 15.52
CA ASP A 235 -7.13 -2.04 14.58
C ASP A 235 -6.44 -3.39 14.77
N LEU A 236 -6.97 -4.43 14.11
CA LEU A 236 -6.57 -5.82 14.38
C LEU A 236 -5.32 -6.19 13.60
N LEU A 237 -4.28 -6.66 14.31
CA LEU A 237 -3.10 -7.29 13.71
C LEU A 237 -2.78 -8.62 14.42
N PRO A 238 -3.53 -9.71 14.16
CA PRO A 238 -3.42 -10.95 14.93
C PRO A 238 -2.05 -11.64 14.84
N ALA A 239 -1.33 -11.44 13.73
CA ALA A 239 -0.01 -12.01 13.50
C ALA A 239 1.16 -11.08 13.93
N GLU A 240 0.87 -9.89 14.45
CA GLU A 240 1.88 -8.91 14.82
C GLU A 240 2.79 -9.42 15.97
N PRO A 241 4.12 -9.40 15.80
CA PRO A 241 5.05 -9.78 16.86
C PRO A 241 4.83 -8.98 18.13
N GLY A 242 4.80 -9.63 19.30
CA GLY A 242 4.67 -8.95 20.59
C GLY A 242 3.24 -8.53 20.98
N THR A 243 2.21 -9.06 20.31
CA THR A 243 0.78 -8.76 20.50
C THR A 243 0.39 -7.34 20.09
N TYR A 244 -0.78 -7.19 19.49
CA TYR A 244 -1.32 -5.88 19.10
C TYR A 244 -2.83 -5.87 19.37
N SER A 245 -3.18 -5.76 20.65
CA SER A 245 -4.56 -5.79 21.14
C SER A 245 -4.91 -4.48 21.85
N GLY A 246 -6.15 -4.01 21.70
CA GLY A 246 -6.62 -2.78 22.34
C GLY A 246 -6.24 -1.49 21.60
N PHE A 247 -5.71 -1.62 20.38
CA PHE A 247 -5.52 -0.50 19.45
C PHE A 247 -6.79 -0.33 18.61
N GLN A 248 -7.11 0.92 18.32
CA GLN A 248 -8.29 1.30 17.55
C GLN A 248 -7.86 2.13 16.34
N GLY A 249 -8.67 2.11 15.29
CA GLY A 249 -8.48 2.92 14.09
C GLY A 249 -9.77 3.61 13.65
N LEU A 250 -9.62 4.70 12.92
CA LEU A 250 -10.69 5.32 12.13
C LEU A 250 -10.42 4.99 10.66
N PHE A 251 -11.44 4.51 9.95
CA PHE A 251 -11.29 4.03 8.57
C PHE A 251 -12.29 4.72 7.64
N GLY A 252 -11.77 5.50 6.71
CA GLY A 252 -12.56 6.24 5.74
C GLY A 252 -12.76 7.71 6.06
N HIS A 253 -13.08 8.48 5.02
CA HIS A 253 -13.45 9.89 5.14
C HIS A 253 -14.59 10.10 6.14
N VAL A 254 -15.60 9.23 6.13
CA VAL A 254 -16.81 9.38 6.95
C VAL A 254 -16.52 9.43 8.46
N TYR A 255 -15.48 8.74 8.93
CA TYR A 255 -15.07 8.75 10.33
C TYR A 255 -13.90 9.70 10.61
N VAL A 256 -13.00 9.92 9.64
CA VAL A 256 -11.82 10.77 9.83
C VAL A 256 -12.16 12.26 9.67
N ALA A 257 -12.88 12.65 8.63
CA ALA A 257 -13.13 14.04 8.31
C ALA A 257 -13.84 14.83 9.42
N PRO A 258 -14.85 14.28 10.14
CA PRO A 258 -15.47 14.98 11.26
C PRO A 258 -14.51 15.32 12.41
N GLN A 259 -13.42 14.57 12.56
CA GLN A 259 -12.43 14.78 13.63
C GLN A 259 -11.39 15.85 13.28
N ILE A 260 -11.14 16.06 11.99
CA ILE A 260 -10.10 16.98 11.49
C ILE A 260 -10.67 18.21 10.77
N SER A 261 -11.98 18.24 10.54
CA SER A 261 -12.73 19.36 9.98
C SER A 261 -14.11 19.46 10.63
N PRO A 262 -14.20 19.76 11.95
CA PRO A 262 -15.47 19.68 12.69
C PRO A 262 -16.50 20.76 12.29
N ASN A 263 -16.10 21.77 11.53
CA ASN A 263 -16.94 22.92 11.16
C ASN A 263 -17.52 22.84 9.74
N GLY A 264 -17.31 21.74 9.01
CA GLY A 264 -17.83 21.55 7.67
C GLY A 264 -17.14 20.44 6.90
N PRO A 265 -17.46 20.26 5.61
CA PRO A 265 -16.73 19.33 4.76
C PRO A 265 -15.24 19.71 4.68
N LEU A 266 -14.36 18.71 4.65
CA LEU A 266 -12.95 18.97 4.41
C LEU A 266 -12.75 19.51 2.99
N THR A 267 -11.99 20.59 2.88
CA THR A 267 -11.63 21.20 1.59
C THR A 267 -10.19 20.91 1.22
N ASP A 268 -9.91 20.86 -0.09
CA ASP A 268 -8.54 20.85 -0.62
C ASP A 268 -7.82 22.16 -0.29
N LEU A 269 -6.52 22.24 -0.59
CA LEU A 269 -5.71 23.45 -0.36
C LEU A 269 -6.15 24.66 -1.20
N ASN A 270 -7.06 24.49 -2.17
CA ASN A 270 -7.65 25.58 -2.96
C ASN A 270 -9.01 26.04 -2.41
N GLY A 271 -9.51 25.41 -1.34
CA GLY A 271 -10.82 25.70 -0.75
C GLY A 271 -12.01 25.01 -1.42
N ASN A 272 -11.79 24.02 -2.29
CA ASN A 272 -12.86 23.22 -2.87
C ASN A 272 -13.20 22.05 -1.94
N VAL A 273 -14.49 21.74 -1.76
CA VAL A 273 -14.90 20.52 -1.04
C VAL A 273 -14.32 19.30 -1.73
N ILE A 274 -13.69 18.41 -0.95
CA ILE A 274 -13.13 17.16 -1.47
C ILE A 274 -14.28 16.19 -1.75
N GLN A 275 -14.39 15.77 -3.01
CA GLN A 275 -15.44 14.89 -3.50
C GLN A 275 -14.96 14.19 -4.77
N ASP A 276 -15.58 13.06 -5.12
CA ASP A 276 -15.28 12.36 -6.37
C ASP A 276 -15.85 13.07 -7.62
N ALA A 277 -15.52 12.56 -8.81
CA ALA A 277 -15.96 13.12 -10.09
C ALA A 277 -17.48 13.08 -10.31
N THR A 278 -18.21 12.29 -9.52
CA THR A 278 -19.68 12.16 -9.55
C THR A 278 -20.38 12.98 -8.46
N GLY A 279 -19.62 13.66 -7.60
CA GLY A 279 -20.13 14.55 -6.56
C GLY A 279 -20.39 13.87 -5.22
N HIS A 280 -19.89 12.66 -4.99
CA HIS A 280 -19.90 12.08 -3.64
C HIS A 280 -18.83 12.77 -2.80
N ILE A 281 -19.26 13.49 -1.75
CA ILE A 281 -18.34 14.10 -0.77
C ILE A 281 -17.60 12.96 -0.07
N GLY A 282 -16.27 13.03 -0.05
CA GLY A 282 -15.43 11.98 0.50
C GLY A 282 -14.12 11.80 -0.26
N PHE A 283 -13.52 10.61 -0.13
CA PHE A 283 -12.34 10.23 -0.88
C PHE A 283 -12.60 10.30 -2.39
N PRO A 284 -11.82 11.08 -3.17
CA PRO A 284 -12.12 11.33 -4.57
C PRO A 284 -11.67 10.20 -5.52
N GLY A 285 -11.18 9.09 -4.98
CA GLY A 285 -10.46 8.05 -5.72
C GLY A 285 -8.96 8.30 -5.77
N PHE A 286 -8.19 7.25 -6.05
CA PHE A 286 -6.71 7.31 -6.09
C PHE A 286 -6.18 8.26 -7.17
N ASP A 287 -6.77 8.27 -8.36
CA ASP A 287 -6.49 9.25 -9.42
C ASP A 287 -6.90 10.69 -9.03
N GLY A 288 -7.79 10.81 -8.04
CA GLY A 288 -8.23 12.08 -7.49
C GLY A 288 -7.24 12.72 -6.52
N MET A 289 -6.18 12.01 -6.12
CA MET A 289 -5.24 12.40 -5.06
C MET A 289 -4.13 13.32 -5.55
N ALA A 290 -4.54 14.44 -6.16
CA ALA A 290 -3.62 15.54 -6.45
C ALA A 290 -3.02 16.11 -5.16
N ALA A 291 -1.85 16.77 -5.27
CA ALA A 291 -1.15 17.33 -4.12
C ALA A 291 -2.03 18.24 -3.23
N THR A 292 -2.97 18.98 -3.80
CA THR A 292 -3.89 19.85 -3.04
C THR A 292 -4.89 19.08 -2.19
N VAL A 293 -5.25 17.87 -2.58
CA VAL A 293 -6.13 16.97 -1.81
C VAL A 293 -5.31 16.27 -0.74
N SER A 294 -4.24 15.56 -1.12
CA SER A 294 -3.45 14.75 -0.20
C SER A 294 -2.84 15.59 0.93
N LEU A 295 -2.27 16.75 0.59
CA LEU A 295 -1.64 17.62 1.57
C LEU A 295 -2.65 18.37 2.45
N ALA A 296 -3.91 18.54 2.01
CA ALA A 296 -4.96 19.07 2.86
C ALA A 296 -5.32 18.08 3.99
N TYR A 297 -5.47 16.79 3.67
CA TYR A 297 -5.64 15.76 4.70
C TYR A 297 -4.43 15.69 5.64
N VAL A 298 -3.21 15.70 5.11
CA VAL A 298 -1.99 15.68 5.93
C VAL A 298 -1.95 16.84 6.90
N ALA A 299 -2.19 18.07 6.42
CA ALA A 299 -2.18 19.25 7.27
C ALA A 299 -3.25 19.14 8.36
N ALA A 300 -4.48 18.81 7.99
CA ALA A 300 -5.59 18.67 8.93
C ALA A 300 -5.31 17.57 9.98
N LEU A 301 -4.78 16.41 9.59
CA LEU A 301 -4.37 15.35 10.52
C LEU A 301 -3.29 15.83 11.51
N GLN A 302 -2.23 16.47 11.01
CA GLN A 302 -1.13 16.99 11.81
C GLN A 302 -1.59 18.05 12.82
N GLU A 303 -2.53 18.92 12.41
CA GLU A 303 -3.13 19.96 13.25
C GLU A 303 -4.11 19.40 14.29
N HIS A 304 -4.59 18.17 14.11
CA HIS A 304 -5.57 17.51 14.98
C HIS A 304 -5.00 16.28 15.71
N GLY A 305 -3.72 16.34 16.10
CA GLY A 305 -3.14 15.37 17.04
C GLY A 305 -2.68 14.06 16.40
N VAL A 306 -2.43 14.05 15.09
CA VAL A 306 -1.85 12.91 14.36
C VAL A 306 -0.42 13.25 13.90
N PRO A 307 0.61 13.05 14.76
CA PRO A 307 1.97 13.54 14.50
C PRO A 307 2.71 12.78 13.39
N VAL A 308 2.28 11.57 13.06
CA VAL A 308 2.86 10.76 11.98
C VAL A 308 1.85 10.68 10.85
N THR A 309 2.18 11.17 9.67
CA THR A 309 1.29 11.11 8.50
C THR A 309 1.98 10.59 7.27
N TYR A 310 1.31 9.68 6.58
CA TYR A 310 1.70 9.15 5.28
C TYR A 310 0.73 9.64 4.22
N ALA A 311 1.27 10.05 3.08
CA ALA A 311 0.48 10.53 1.97
C ALA A 311 0.98 10.01 0.64
N TYR A 312 0.03 9.62 -0.20
CA TYR A 312 0.23 9.37 -1.61
C TYR A 312 -0.23 10.59 -2.42
N ILE A 313 0.52 10.92 -3.47
CA ILE A 313 0.15 11.90 -4.49
C ILE A 313 0.14 11.17 -5.83
N SER A 314 -0.98 11.28 -6.56
CA SER A 314 -1.15 10.66 -7.87
C SER A 314 -0.10 11.13 -8.86
N ASP A 315 0.22 10.29 -9.85
CA ASP A 315 1.28 10.58 -10.80
C ASP A 315 1.02 11.87 -11.58
N ALA A 316 2.07 12.57 -12.00
CA ALA A 316 1.92 13.82 -12.74
C ALA A 316 1.67 13.61 -14.25
N HIS A 317 1.72 12.37 -14.73
CA HIS A 317 1.82 12.03 -16.14
C HIS A 317 0.46 11.78 -16.80
N ASP A 318 -0.49 11.25 -16.03
CA ASP A 318 -1.81 10.91 -16.51
C ASP A 318 -2.78 12.09 -16.46
N ALA A 319 -3.77 12.05 -17.34
CA ALA A 319 -4.86 13.01 -17.37
C ALA A 319 -5.88 12.66 -16.27
N HIS A 320 -5.56 13.05 -15.03
CA HIS A 320 -6.41 12.78 -13.88
C HIS A 320 -7.74 13.54 -13.94
N PRO A 321 -8.87 12.93 -13.55
CA PRO A 321 -10.20 13.56 -13.63
C PRO A 321 -10.32 14.88 -12.86
N SER A 322 -9.54 15.06 -11.80
CA SER A 322 -9.52 16.26 -10.94
C SER A 322 -8.33 17.20 -11.19
N ALA A 323 -7.27 16.73 -11.88
CA ALA A 323 -6.11 17.57 -12.17
C ALA A 323 -6.28 18.25 -13.54
N ARG A 324 -6.41 19.57 -13.56
CA ARG A 324 -6.09 20.34 -14.77
C ARG A 324 -4.60 20.12 -15.02
N SER A 325 -4.25 19.19 -15.90
CA SER A 325 -2.86 18.88 -16.22
C SER A 325 -2.11 20.18 -16.57
N SER A 326 -0.98 20.39 -15.92
CA SER A 326 -0.14 21.58 -16.09
C SER A 326 0.84 21.42 -17.26
N SER A 327 0.47 20.65 -18.29
CA SER A 327 1.21 20.56 -19.55
C SER A 327 0.24 20.73 -20.73
N ARG A 328 0.07 21.99 -21.15
CA ARG A 328 -0.35 22.28 -22.54
C ARG A 328 0.81 21.90 -23.47
N GLY A 329 0.92 20.62 -23.77
CA GLY A 329 1.88 20.08 -24.71
C GLY A 329 1.78 18.56 -24.71
N TRP A 330 1.27 18.02 -25.82
CA TRP A 330 1.04 16.60 -26.14
C TRP A 330 -0.29 15.98 -25.68
N GLN A 331 -1.31 16.19 -26.52
CA GLN A 331 -2.45 15.27 -26.64
C GLN A 331 -2.08 14.14 -27.62
N PRO A 332 -2.14 12.85 -27.25
CA PRO A 332 -2.41 11.80 -28.21
C PRO A 332 -3.92 11.77 -28.47
N MET A 333 -4.30 11.73 -29.75
CA MET A 333 -5.69 11.65 -30.19
C MET A 333 -6.38 10.40 -29.61
N ALA A 334 -7.28 10.59 -28.65
CA ALA A 334 -8.31 9.62 -28.32
C ALA A 334 -9.52 9.85 -29.23
N SER A 335 -9.51 9.23 -30.41
CA SER A 335 -10.73 8.94 -31.17
C SER A 335 -10.43 7.85 -32.20
N LEU A 336 -11.01 6.66 -31.96
CA LEU A 336 -11.18 5.48 -32.83
C LEU A 336 -10.75 4.19 -32.12
N ALA A 337 -11.59 3.70 -31.21
CA ALA A 337 -11.56 2.30 -30.78
C ALA A 337 -12.98 1.73 -30.73
N THR A 338 -13.60 1.61 -31.90
CA THR A 338 -14.67 0.63 -32.13
C THR A 338 -14.33 -0.19 -33.36
N THR A 339 -13.41 -1.14 -33.23
CA THR A 339 -13.36 -2.26 -34.17
C THR A 339 -12.90 -3.50 -33.43
N ARG A 340 -13.86 -4.40 -33.19
CA ARG A 340 -13.63 -5.75 -32.67
C ARG A 340 -12.66 -6.49 -33.60
N CYS A 341 -11.58 -7.04 -33.07
CA CYS A 341 -10.84 -8.11 -33.72
C CYS A 341 -10.98 -9.38 -32.89
N SER A 342 -11.93 -10.22 -33.31
CA SER A 342 -12.11 -11.59 -32.84
C SER A 342 -11.15 -12.50 -33.60
N CYS A 343 -10.21 -13.16 -32.92
CA CYS A 343 -9.45 -14.28 -33.48
C CYS A 343 -10.09 -15.60 -33.05
N LEU A 344 -10.77 -16.26 -33.98
CA LEU A 344 -11.20 -17.65 -33.90
C LEU A 344 -10.33 -18.46 -34.89
N PRO A 345 -9.67 -19.56 -34.47
CA PRO A 345 -8.93 -20.40 -35.41
C PRO A 345 -9.89 -21.35 -36.14
N ARG A 346 -10.10 -21.13 -37.44
CA ARG A 346 -10.72 -22.11 -38.33
C ARG A 346 -9.62 -23.00 -38.94
N MET A 347 -9.44 -24.20 -38.38
CA MET A 347 -8.77 -25.28 -39.10
C MET A 347 -9.73 -25.88 -40.14
N LYS A 348 -9.34 -25.86 -41.42
CA LYS A 348 -9.87 -26.76 -42.44
C LYS A 348 -8.70 -27.40 -43.16
N ALA A 349 -8.60 -28.71 -43.01
CA ALA A 349 -7.69 -29.58 -43.74
C ALA A 349 -8.14 -29.70 -45.21
N ILE A 350 -7.21 -29.56 -46.15
CA ILE A 350 -7.32 -30.13 -47.51
C ILE A 350 -5.95 -30.70 -47.89
N THR A 351 -5.99 -31.94 -48.36
CA THR A 351 -4.90 -32.84 -48.75
C THR A 351 -4.36 -32.59 -50.17
N SER A 352 -3.09 -32.99 -50.37
CA SER A 352 -2.54 -33.70 -51.56
C SER A 352 -1.86 -32.93 -52.74
N SER A 353 -0.53 -33.08 -52.75
CA SER A 353 0.35 -33.52 -53.87
C SER A 353 1.13 -32.53 -54.75
N ALA A 354 2.33 -33.00 -55.09
CA ALA A 354 3.26 -32.64 -56.17
C ALA A 354 4.40 -31.65 -55.86
N ALA A 355 5.61 -32.17 -56.03
CA ALA A 355 6.90 -31.56 -55.81
C ALA A 355 7.40 -30.72 -57.00
N ARG A 356 8.19 -29.66 -56.73
CA ARG A 356 9.33 -29.18 -57.55
C ARG A 356 10.22 -28.21 -56.77
N ARG A 357 11.50 -28.16 -57.15
CA ARG A 357 12.69 -27.67 -56.43
C ARG A 357 13.04 -26.18 -56.71
N VAL A 358 13.47 -25.46 -55.65
CA VAL A 358 14.63 -24.49 -55.53
C VAL A 358 14.50 -23.11 -56.24
N PRO A 359 15.16 -21.97 -55.82
CA PRO A 359 15.97 -21.57 -54.62
C PRO A 359 15.44 -20.32 -53.85
N PRO A 360 16.12 -19.81 -52.78
CA PRO A 360 15.66 -18.67 -51.99
C PRO A 360 16.08 -17.32 -52.59
N ILE A 361 15.16 -16.34 -52.58
CA ILE A 361 15.46 -14.92 -52.85
C ILE A 361 15.58 -14.21 -51.50
N ALA A 362 16.81 -13.82 -51.17
CA ALA A 362 17.09 -12.76 -50.23
C ALA A 362 16.94 -11.42 -50.95
N THR A 363 16.10 -10.54 -50.43
CA THR A 363 16.03 -9.14 -50.88
C THR A 363 16.31 -8.24 -49.70
N ALA A 364 17.58 -7.86 -49.57
CA ALA A 364 17.97 -6.62 -48.92
C ALA A 364 17.75 -5.47 -49.91
N PHE A 365 17.12 -4.38 -49.47
CA PHE A 365 17.28 -3.09 -50.12
C PHE A 365 17.44 -1.98 -49.08
N THR A 366 18.50 -1.23 -49.31
CA THR A 366 19.13 -0.13 -48.60
C THR A 366 18.40 1.20 -48.78
N CYS A 367 18.38 2.06 -47.76
CA CYS A 367 18.09 3.49 -47.89
C CYS A 367 19.37 4.30 -48.20
N PRO A 368 19.30 5.38 -49.00
CA PRO A 368 20.47 6.17 -49.39
C PRO A 368 20.76 7.32 -48.42
N ALA A 369 22.04 7.65 -48.26
CA ALA A 369 22.55 8.97 -47.85
C ALA A 369 23.52 9.45 -48.96
N PRO A 370 23.59 10.75 -49.32
CA PRO A 370 24.49 11.67 -48.61
C PRO A 370 24.02 13.17 -48.62
N THR A 371 24.52 14.07 -47.76
CA THR A 371 25.74 14.85 -48.03
C THR A 371 26.18 15.70 -46.81
N ARG A 372 27.50 15.86 -46.71
CA ARG A 372 28.28 16.53 -45.65
C ARG A 372 28.25 18.06 -45.75
N ARG A 373 28.38 18.74 -44.59
CA ARG A 373 29.31 19.87 -44.43
C ARG A 373 29.99 19.83 -43.05
N LEU A 374 31.28 20.14 -43.08
CA LEU A 374 32.28 20.04 -42.01
C LEU A 374 32.11 21.11 -40.92
N ALA A 375 32.45 20.77 -39.66
CA ALA A 375 33.56 21.44 -38.94
C ALA A 375 33.86 20.81 -37.56
N ARG A 376 35.14 20.40 -37.43
CA ARG A 376 36.03 20.42 -36.25
C ARG A 376 35.75 19.49 -35.06
N SER A 377 36.61 18.48 -35.03
CA SER A 377 36.98 17.53 -33.98
C SER A 377 37.80 18.13 -32.82
N ILE A 378 37.49 17.69 -31.60
CA ILE A 378 38.39 17.56 -30.43
C ILE A 378 38.14 16.15 -29.86
N PRO A 379 39.16 15.31 -29.61
CA PRO A 379 38.94 13.93 -29.17
C PRO A 379 38.86 13.86 -27.65
N ILE A 380 37.80 13.22 -27.13
CA ILE A 380 37.79 12.65 -25.78
C ILE A 380 37.65 11.14 -25.96
N LEU A 381 38.65 10.42 -25.47
CA LEU A 381 38.75 8.96 -25.47
C LEU A 381 37.60 8.33 -24.67
N PRO A 382 36.90 7.29 -25.16
CA PRO A 382 36.08 6.44 -24.32
C PRO A 382 36.97 5.41 -23.62
N ALA A 383 36.99 5.43 -22.29
CA ALA A 383 37.56 4.35 -21.50
C ALA A 383 36.61 3.15 -21.56
N CYS A 384 36.95 2.15 -22.37
CA CYS A 384 36.36 0.81 -22.28
C CYS A 384 36.88 0.11 -21.02
N TRP A 385 36.01 -0.18 -20.07
CA TRP A 385 36.30 -1.16 -19.01
C TRP A 385 36.12 -2.58 -19.58
N PRO A 386 37.06 -3.51 -19.31
CA PRO A 386 36.90 -4.91 -19.72
C PRO A 386 35.87 -5.63 -18.83
N PRO A 387 35.20 -6.68 -19.35
CA PRO A 387 34.28 -7.48 -18.56
C PRO A 387 35.02 -8.21 -17.44
N SER A 388 34.48 -8.12 -16.23
CA SER A 388 34.92 -8.85 -15.05
C SER A 388 34.94 -10.35 -15.35
N ARG A 389 36.11 -10.98 -15.20
CA ARG A 389 36.23 -12.45 -15.20
C ARG A 389 35.51 -12.99 -13.97
N GLU A 390 34.50 -13.81 -14.19
CA GLU A 390 33.93 -14.68 -13.16
C GLU A 390 35.02 -15.61 -12.62
N LEU A 391 35.26 -15.54 -11.31
CA LEU A 391 35.98 -16.57 -10.57
C LEU A 391 34.95 -17.63 -10.12
N PRO A 392 35.16 -18.92 -10.42
CA PRO A 392 34.24 -19.97 -9.99
C PRO A 392 34.32 -20.15 -8.47
N LEU A 393 33.18 -20.00 -7.79
CA LEU A 393 33.02 -20.37 -6.39
C LEU A 393 33.14 -21.91 -6.25
N PRO A 394 33.86 -22.42 -5.24
CA PRO A 394 33.99 -23.86 -5.04
C PRO A 394 32.68 -24.46 -4.51
N LEU A 395 32.08 -25.34 -5.31
CA LEU A 395 31.06 -26.30 -4.88
C LEU A 395 31.61 -27.16 -3.74
N ARG A 396 31.13 -26.95 -2.52
CA ARG A 396 31.29 -27.89 -1.41
C ARG A 396 29.98 -28.64 -1.22
N SER A 397 29.87 -29.78 -1.89
CA SER A 397 28.88 -30.81 -1.60
C SER A 397 29.28 -31.56 -0.35
N THR A 398 28.63 -31.27 0.78
CA THR A 398 28.59 -32.18 1.94
C THR A 398 27.27 -32.95 1.92
N PRO A 399 27.28 -34.29 1.91
CA PRO A 399 26.06 -35.09 1.96
C PRO A 399 25.44 -35.01 3.36
N MET A 400 24.18 -34.57 3.45
CA MET A 400 23.36 -34.75 4.65
C MET A 400 23.01 -36.24 4.79
N THR A 401 23.66 -36.93 5.71
CA THR A 401 23.26 -38.25 6.19
C THR A 401 22.02 -38.14 7.08
N ARG A 402 20.91 -38.74 6.67
CA ARG A 402 19.72 -38.99 7.51
C ARG A 402 20.09 -39.83 8.75
N PRO A 403 19.62 -39.49 9.96
CA PRO A 403 19.56 -40.46 11.05
C PRO A 403 18.30 -41.35 10.90
N PRO A 404 18.36 -42.63 11.34
CA PRO A 404 17.34 -43.62 11.07
C PRO A 404 16.07 -43.45 11.91
N SER A 405 14.95 -43.80 11.28
CA SER A 405 13.63 -43.95 11.91
C SER A 405 13.66 -45.04 12.98
N THR A 406 13.32 -44.68 14.22
CA THR A 406 12.93 -45.67 15.23
C THR A 406 11.42 -45.61 15.40
N SER A 407 10.76 -46.59 14.78
CA SER A 407 9.37 -46.91 15.04
C SER A 407 9.27 -47.49 16.46
N ARG A 408 8.62 -46.78 17.38
CA ARG A 408 8.20 -47.35 18.66
C ARG A 408 6.70 -47.20 18.81
N ALA A 409 6.03 -48.33 18.65
CA ALA A 409 4.62 -48.53 18.94
C ALA A 409 4.30 -48.12 20.39
N ILE A 410 3.36 -47.19 20.57
CA ILE A 410 2.71 -46.97 21.85
C ILE A 410 1.34 -47.67 21.82
N ARG A 411 1.23 -48.68 22.68
CA ARG A 411 0.03 -49.44 22.95
C ARG A 411 -1.02 -48.57 23.63
N ARG A 412 -2.27 -48.82 23.25
CA ARG A 412 -3.53 -48.41 23.88
C ARG A 412 -3.47 -48.49 25.41
N ALA A 413 -3.80 -47.39 26.08
CA ALA A 413 -4.33 -47.41 27.44
C ALA A 413 -5.77 -46.90 27.41
N LYS A 414 -6.68 -47.81 27.78
CA LYS A 414 -8.13 -47.67 27.80
C LYS A 414 -8.50 -47.04 29.16
N LEU A 415 -8.85 -45.76 29.18
CA LEU A 415 -9.39 -45.11 30.38
C LEU A 415 -10.83 -45.61 30.61
N ARG A 416 -11.03 -46.28 31.74
CA ARG A 416 -12.35 -46.65 32.28
C ARG A 416 -12.90 -45.47 33.10
N SER A 417 -14.10 -45.02 32.76
CA SER A 417 -14.96 -44.21 33.64
C SER A 417 -15.50 -45.06 34.80
N PRO A 418 -15.67 -44.52 36.01
CA PRO A 418 -16.46 -45.16 37.06
C PRO A 418 -17.94 -44.83 36.89
N ALA A 419 -18.77 -45.86 37.05
CA ALA A 419 -20.22 -45.78 37.03
C ALA A 419 -20.75 -45.21 38.35
N ALA A 420 -21.74 -44.32 38.23
CA ALA A 420 -22.64 -43.92 39.29
C ALA A 420 -23.87 -44.84 39.30
N SER A 421 -24.27 -45.27 40.50
CA SER A 421 -25.57 -45.85 40.87
C SER A 421 -25.74 -45.47 42.35
N SER A 422 -26.86 -45.00 42.87
CA SER A 422 -28.26 -45.14 42.47
C SER A 422 -29.11 -44.07 43.18
N MET A 423 -30.14 -43.55 42.50
CA MET A 423 -31.42 -43.21 43.10
C MET A 423 -32.51 -43.57 42.09
N GLY A 424 -33.49 -44.38 42.50
CA GLY A 424 -34.63 -44.82 41.71
C GLY A 424 -34.71 -46.33 41.56
#